data_AF-A0A178D4A9-F1
#
_entry.id   AF-A0A178D4A9-F1
#
_cell.length_a   1.000
_cell.length_b   1.000
_cell.length_c   1.000
_cell.angle_alpha   90.00
_cell.angle_beta   90.00
_cell.angle_gamma   90.00
#
_symmetry.space_group_name_H-M   'P 1'
#
loop_
_entity.id
_entity.type
_entity.pdbx_description
1 polymer ?
#
loop_
_entity_poly.entity_id
_entity_poly.type
_entity_poly.pdbx_seq_one_letter_code
_entity_poly.pdbx_strand_id
1 'polypeptide(L)'
;MSLLLDSENRYIPTLLALYQAAHAPGAQDAEALSFWQHLFSKHVFKEEYFICDAEMRPAPGDRRRIDRSVRYLSTGNEIIVLCWHEAKGGSTPSAIMECESQALDACKRAIISHPWQPMIYAFTTTKTSGKA
;
A
#
# COMPACT_ATOMS: atom_id res chain seq x y z
N MET A 1 9.60 6.17 -15.49
CA MET A 1 10.74 5.49 -14.86
C MET A 1 10.19 4.26 -14.14
N SER A 2 10.74 3.07 -14.35
CA SER A 2 10.24 1.85 -13.68
C SER A 2 10.69 1.85 -12.23
N LEU A 3 9.80 1.46 -11.30
CA LEU A 3 10.13 1.31 -9.88
C LEU A 3 11.11 0.17 -9.62
N LEU A 4 11.36 -0.70 -10.61
CA LEU A 4 12.28 -1.82 -10.51
C LEU A 4 13.75 -1.44 -10.79
N LEU A 5 14.00 -0.21 -11.23
CA LEU A 5 15.30 0.23 -11.71
C LEU A 5 15.96 1.20 -10.72
N ASP A 6 17.28 1.12 -10.60
CA ASP A 6 18.09 2.08 -9.86
C ASP A 6 18.31 3.38 -10.68
N SER A 7 19.05 4.33 -10.11
CA SER A 7 19.41 5.60 -10.78
C SER A 7 20.27 5.42 -12.03
N GLU A 8 20.88 4.24 -12.22
CA GLU A 8 21.69 3.87 -13.38
C GLU A 8 20.89 3.01 -14.38
N ASN A 9 19.57 2.91 -14.20
CA ASN A 9 18.66 2.16 -15.08
C ASN A 9 18.93 0.64 -15.10
N ARG A 10 19.46 0.08 -14.00
CA ARG A 10 19.65 -1.36 -13.80
C ARG A 10 18.59 -1.94 -12.89
N TYR A 11 18.22 -3.20 -13.10
CA TYR A 11 17.30 -3.89 -12.20
C TYR A 11 17.88 -4.06 -10.81
N ILE A 12 17.09 -3.69 -9.81
CA ILE A 12 17.39 -3.97 -8.41
C ILE A 12 17.06 -5.45 -8.16
N PRO A 13 18.06 -6.32 -7.88
CA PRO A 13 17.86 -7.78 -7.94
C PRO A 13 16.76 -8.28 -7.00
N THR A 14 16.76 -7.83 -5.75
CA THR A 14 15.77 -8.23 -4.75
C THR A 14 14.37 -7.80 -5.15
N LEU A 15 14.23 -6.56 -5.65
CA LEU A 15 12.94 -6.01 -6.03
C LEU A 15 12.37 -6.70 -7.27
N LEU A 16 13.24 -7.04 -8.24
CA LEU A 16 12.85 -7.83 -9.41
C LEU A 16 12.39 -9.24 -9.01
N ALA A 17 13.11 -9.91 -8.10
CA ALA A 17 12.74 -11.24 -7.63
C ALA A 17 11.39 -11.23 -6.89
N LEU A 18 11.16 -10.23 -6.02
CA LEU A 18 9.88 -10.06 -5.33
C LEU A 18 8.74 -9.73 -6.31
N TYR A 19 9.01 -8.89 -7.31
CA TYR A 19 8.04 -8.59 -8.36
C TYR A 19 7.63 -9.85 -9.13
N GLN A 20 8.60 -10.68 -9.52
CA GLN A 20 8.35 -11.95 -10.20
C GLN A 20 7.55 -12.92 -9.33
N ALA A 21 7.88 -13.03 -8.04
CA ALA A 21 7.14 -13.87 -7.10
C ALA A 21 5.68 -13.41 -6.94
N ALA A 22 5.45 -12.10 -6.81
CA ALA A 22 4.10 -11.53 -6.70
C ALA A 22 3.22 -11.72 -7.94
N HIS A 23 3.83 -11.92 -9.12
CA HIS A 23 3.13 -12.16 -10.38
C HIS A 23 3.17 -13.63 -10.84
N ALA A 24 3.72 -14.53 -10.01
CA ALA A 24 3.80 -15.94 -10.34
C ALA A 24 2.39 -16.58 -10.36
N PRO A 25 2.13 -17.59 -11.21
CA PRO A 25 0.88 -18.33 -11.16
C PRO A 25 0.63 -18.92 -9.77
N GLY A 26 -0.51 -18.60 -9.18
CA GLY A 26 -0.89 -19.07 -7.83
C GLY A 26 -0.34 -18.22 -6.68
N ALA A 27 0.37 -17.13 -6.95
CA ALA A 27 0.75 -16.16 -5.93
C ALA A 27 -0.48 -15.70 -5.13
N GLN A 28 -0.30 -15.57 -3.81
CA GLN A 28 -1.31 -15.10 -2.89
C GLN A 28 -0.93 -13.68 -2.41
N ASP A 29 -1.75 -13.12 -1.53
CA ASP A 29 -1.57 -11.76 -1.03
C ASP A 29 -0.21 -11.56 -0.36
N ALA A 30 0.35 -12.61 0.27
CA ALA A 30 1.64 -12.56 0.97
C ALA A 30 2.82 -12.19 0.07
N GLU A 31 2.85 -12.69 -1.16
CA GLU A 31 3.91 -12.39 -2.13
C GLU A 31 3.82 -10.93 -2.59
N ALA A 32 2.60 -10.44 -2.90
CA ALA A 32 2.37 -9.03 -3.24
C ALA A 32 2.74 -8.10 -2.07
N LEU A 33 2.36 -8.47 -0.85
CA LEU A 33 2.69 -7.73 0.37
C LEU A 33 4.21 -7.64 0.60
N SER A 34 4.95 -8.72 0.33
CA SER A 34 6.41 -8.75 0.46
C SER A 34 7.09 -7.80 -0.52
N PHE A 35 6.60 -7.75 -1.77
CA PHE A 35 7.07 -6.79 -2.77
C PHE A 35 6.85 -5.35 -2.33
N TRP A 36 5.62 -4.98 -1.94
CA TRP A 36 5.29 -3.61 -1.53
C TRP A 36 6.05 -3.18 -0.28
N GLN A 37 6.17 -4.07 0.71
CA GLN A 37 6.94 -3.82 1.93
C GLN A 37 8.41 -3.47 1.60
N HIS A 38 9.05 -4.25 0.72
CA HIS A 38 10.44 -4.01 0.35
C HIS A 38 10.58 -2.71 -0.44
N LEU A 39 9.69 -2.48 -1.41
CA LEU A 39 9.68 -1.27 -2.21
C LEU A 39 9.58 -0.01 -1.34
N PHE A 40 8.60 0.03 -0.44
CA PHE A 40 8.39 1.20 0.42
C PHE A 40 9.55 1.38 1.40
N SER A 41 10.00 0.30 2.04
CA SER A 41 11.02 0.39 3.09
C SER A 41 12.45 0.65 2.60
N LYS A 42 12.73 0.49 1.30
CA LYS A 42 14.10 0.62 0.76
C LYS A 42 14.25 1.60 -0.39
N HIS A 43 13.17 1.91 -1.11
CA HIS A 43 13.29 2.60 -2.39
C HIS A 43 12.41 3.84 -2.53
N VAL A 44 11.24 3.88 -1.88
CA VAL A 44 10.30 5.01 -2.03
C VAL A 44 10.49 6.05 -0.93
N PHE A 45 10.54 5.62 0.33
CA PHE A 45 10.70 6.53 1.47
C PHE A 45 12.18 6.76 1.74
N LYS A 46 12.58 8.03 1.81
CA LYS A 46 13.98 8.46 2.02
C LYS A 46 14.25 8.83 3.47
N GLU A 47 13.19 8.94 4.26
CA GLU A 47 13.20 9.27 5.65
C GLU A 47 13.92 8.17 6.45
N GLU A 48 14.69 8.58 7.46
CA GLU A 48 15.44 7.62 8.28
C GLU A 48 14.52 6.90 9.29
N TYR A 49 13.47 7.57 9.74
CA TYR A 49 12.57 7.09 10.79
C TYR A 49 11.13 6.97 10.29
N PHE A 50 10.79 5.81 9.74
CA PHE A 50 9.43 5.44 9.40
C PHE A 50 9.13 3.98 9.78
N ILE A 51 7.85 3.67 9.89
CA ILE A 51 7.32 2.35 10.22
C ILE A 51 6.51 1.88 9.02
N CYS A 52 6.73 0.66 8.57
CA CYS A 52 5.84 -0.04 7.63
C CYS A 52 5.06 -1.10 8.42
N ASP A 53 3.84 -0.78 8.83
CA ASP A 53 2.99 -1.68 9.58
C ASP A 53 2.41 -2.78 8.69
N ALA A 54 2.34 -3.99 9.26
CA ALA A 54 1.78 -5.15 8.58
C ALA A 54 0.25 -5.15 8.52
N GLU A 55 -0.47 -4.49 9.42
CA GLU A 55 -1.94 -4.34 9.33
C GLU A 55 -2.35 -3.23 10.27
N MET A 56 -3.24 -2.35 9.82
CA MET A 56 -3.94 -1.43 10.73
C MET A 56 -5.31 -1.99 11.06
N ARG A 57 -5.57 -2.13 12.36
CA ARG A 57 -6.87 -2.62 12.84
C ARG A 57 -7.98 -1.69 12.38
N PRO A 58 -9.13 -2.25 11.96
CA PRO A 58 -10.32 -1.45 11.70
C PRO A 58 -10.75 -0.67 12.96
N ALA A 59 -11.47 0.42 12.73
CA ALA A 59 -12.19 1.11 13.79
C ALA A 59 -13.18 0.15 14.49
N PRO A 60 -13.49 0.36 15.79
CA PRO A 60 -14.50 -0.45 16.47
C PRO A 60 -15.83 -0.48 15.71
N GLY A 61 -16.30 -1.68 15.36
CA GLY A 61 -17.53 -1.87 14.57
C GLY A 61 -17.31 -1.96 13.05
N ASP A 62 -16.10 -1.69 12.56
CA ASP A 62 -15.71 -1.94 11.18
C ASP A 62 -15.02 -3.31 11.05
N ARG A 63 -15.24 -3.99 9.92
CA ARG A 63 -14.62 -5.27 9.59
C ARG A 63 -13.47 -5.10 8.60
N ARG A 64 -13.35 -3.93 7.96
CA ARG A 64 -12.41 -3.73 6.85
C ARG A 64 -11.06 -3.26 7.36
N ARG A 65 -10.06 -4.11 7.17
CA ARG A 65 -8.67 -3.86 7.53
C ARG A 65 -8.03 -2.92 6.51
N ILE A 66 -7.02 -2.19 6.97
CA ILE A 66 -6.06 -1.52 6.09
C ILE A 66 -4.87 -2.45 5.98
N ASP A 67 -4.60 -2.93 4.76
CA ASP A 67 -3.68 -4.05 4.53
C ASP A 67 -2.22 -3.68 4.83
N ARG A 68 -1.83 -2.41 4.63
CA ARG A 68 -0.54 -1.84 5.04
C ARG A 68 -0.67 -0.34 5.31
N SER A 69 0.14 0.14 6.25
CA SER A 69 0.37 1.57 6.47
C SER A 69 1.86 1.87 6.55
N VAL A 70 2.32 2.89 5.83
CA VAL A 70 3.59 3.55 6.14
C VAL A 70 3.30 4.71 7.06
N ARG A 71 4.03 4.85 8.16
CA ARG A 71 3.93 5.95 9.13
C ARG A 71 5.29 6.60 9.28
N TYR A 72 5.37 7.90 9.08
CA TYR A 72 6.57 8.71 9.32
C TYR A 72 6.26 9.74 10.40
N LEU A 73 7.24 10.12 11.23
CA LEU A 73 7.12 11.23 12.17
C LEU A 73 7.97 12.39 11.66
N SER A 74 7.31 13.38 11.04
CA SER A 74 7.97 14.66 10.75
C SER A 74 8.24 15.43 12.05
N THR A 75 9.14 16.42 11.99
CA THR A 75 9.53 17.34 13.08
C THR A 75 8.39 18.25 13.60
N GLY A 76 7.15 17.77 13.59
CA GLY A 76 5.94 18.47 14.01
C GLY A 76 4.69 17.59 14.22
N ASN A 77 4.82 16.27 14.41
CA ASN A 77 3.72 15.30 14.64
C ASN A 77 2.84 14.91 13.44
N GLU A 78 3.31 15.05 12.20
CA GLU A 78 2.55 14.53 11.06
C GLU A 78 2.85 13.06 10.82
N ILE A 79 1.88 12.20 11.15
CA ILE A 79 1.85 10.80 10.74
C ILE A 79 1.08 10.71 9.43
N ILE A 80 1.82 10.64 8.33
CA ILE A 80 1.27 10.34 7.02
C ILE A 80 1.04 8.84 6.94
N VAL A 81 -0.21 8.40 6.88
CA VAL A 81 -0.58 7.00 6.62
C VAL A 81 -0.81 6.81 5.12
N LEU A 82 -0.03 5.92 4.50
CA LEU A 82 -0.34 5.38 3.17
C LEU A 82 -1.20 4.12 3.34
N CYS A 83 -2.52 4.24 3.21
CA CYS A 83 -3.41 3.09 3.16
C CYS A 83 -3.20 2.35 1.84
N TRP A 84 -2.67 1.13 1.92
CA TRP A 84 -2.73 0.21 0.78
C TRP A 84 -4.16 -0.34 0.68
N HIS A 85 -4.81 -0.08 -0.44
CA HIS A 85 -6.12 -0.66 -0.76
C HIS A 85 -5.98 -1.48 -2.03
N GLU A 86 -6.07 -2.80 -1.89
CA GLU A 86 -6.00 -3.72 -3.02
C GLU A 86 -7.29 -3.61 -3.87
N ALA A 87 -7.16 -3.25 -5.15
CA ALA A 87 -8.28 -3.32 -6.08
C ALA A 87 -8.58 -4.78 -6.39
N LYS A 88 -9.67 -5.30 -5.82
CA LYS A 88 -10.26 -6.53 -6.32
C LYS A 88 -10.85 -6.27 -7.70
N GLY A 89 -10.22 -6.85 -8.73
CA GLY A 89 -10.85 -7.05 -10.04
C GLY A 89 -10.55 -6.00 -11.09
N GLY A 90 -10.30 -6.49 -12.32
CA GLY A 90 -10.43 -5.76 -13.57
C GLY A 90 -9.42 -4.65 -13.85
N SER A 91 -9.15 -4.42 -15.14
CA SER A 91 -8.49 -3.20 -15.63
C SER A 91 -9.48 -2.25 -16.28
N THR A 92 -10.78 -2.45 -16.05
CA THR A 92 -11.83 -1.61 -16.62
C THR A 92 -11.91 -0.30 -15.85
N PRO A 93 -12.25 0.83 -16.52
CA PRO A 93 -12.43 2.11 -15.84
C PRO A 93 -13.39 2.04 -14.65
N SER A 94 -14.45 1.23 -14.75
CA SER A 94 -15.42 1.01 -13.67
C SER A 94 -14.80 0.36 -12.44
N ALA A 95 -13.94 -0.64 -12.62
CA ALA A 95 -13.33 -1.37 -11.51
C ALA A 95 -12.26 -0.51 -10.80
N ILE A 96 -11.54 0.31 -11.58
CA ILE A 96 -10.62 1.31 -11.03
C ILE A 96 -11.39 2.30 -10.15
N MET A 97 -12.49 2.86 -10.66
CA MET A 97 -13.31 3.82 -9.93
C MET A 97 -13.92 3.21 -8.65
N GLU A 98 -14.36 1.96 -8.70
CA GLU A 98 -14.86 1.25 -7.52
C GLU A 98 -13.76 1.06 -6.46
N CYS A 99 -12.57 0.65 -6.88
CA CYS A 99 -11.42 0.51 -5.98
C CYS A 99 -11.07 1.85 -5.30
N GLU A 100 -10.97 2.91 -6.08
CA GLU A 100 -10.65 4.25 -5.57
C GLU A 100 -11.74 4.77 -4.62
N SER A 101 -13.02 4.50 -4.91
CA SER A 101 -14.13 4.82 -4.02
C SER A 101 -14.02 4.08 -2.69
N GLN A 102 -13.72 2.78 -2.72
CA GLN A 102 -13.53 1.98 -1.50
C GLN A 102 -12.32 2.47 -0.68
N ALA A 103 -11.21 2.82 -1.34
CA ALA A 103 -10.02 3.36 -0.69
C ALA A 103 -10.31 4.72 -0.04
N LEU A 104 -11.06 5.59 -0.73
CA LEU A 104 -11.49 6.88 -0.20
C LEU A 104 -12.38 6.74 1.04
N ASP A 105 -13.33 5.80 1.02
CA ASP A 105 -14.21 5.55 2.17
C ASP A 105 -13.44 4.95 3.36
N ALA A 106 -12.47 4.07 3.11
CA ALA A 106 -11.55 3.59 4.15
C ALA A 106 -10.75 4.75 4.77
N CYS A 107 -10.23 5.66 3.95
CA CYS A 107 -9.50 6.84 4.39
C CYS A 107 -10.35 7.77 5.27
N LYS A 108 -11.60 8.07 4.87
CA LYS A 108 -12.52 8.88 5.67
C LYS A 108 -12.77 8.25 7.05
N ARG A 109 -13.02 6.94 7.10
CA ARG A 109 -13.21 6.21 8.37
C ARG A 109 -11.95 6.20 9.24
N ALA A 110 -10.78 6.06 8.62
CA ALA A 110 -9.49 6.07 9.31
C ALA A 110 -9.23 7.43 9.98
N ILE A 111 -9.45 8.55 9.26
CA ILE A 111 -9.32 9.90 9.83
C ILE A 111 -10.25 10.10 11.03
N ILE A 112 -11.53 9.68 10.92
CA ILE A 112 -12.50 9.81 12.00
C ILE A 112 -12.08 9.01 13.25
N SER A 113 -11.53 7.81 13.05
CA SER A 113 -11.11 6.92 14.14
C SER A 113 -9.73 7.24 14.72
N HIS A 114 -8.92 8.01 14.00
CA HIS A 114 -7.56 8.39 14.40
C HIS A 114 -7.40 9.92 14.30
N PRO A 115 -8.02 10.70 15.21
CA PRO A 115 -8.01 12.18 15.14
C PRO A 115 -6.62 12.80 15.27
N TRP A 116 -5.62 12.00 15.69
CA TRP A 116 -4.22 12.37 15.71
C TRP A 116 -3.57 12.35 14.30
N GLN A 117 -4.27 11.87 13.27
CA GLN A 117 -3.84 11.89 11.87
C GLN A 117 -4.53 13.06 11.14
N PRO A 118 -3.82 14.14 10.81
CA PRO A 118 -4.42 15.26 10.08
C PRO A 118 -4.69 14.92 8.61
N MET A 119 -3.99 13.94 8.05
CA MET A 119 -4.09 13.55 6.65
C MET A 119 -3.79 12.07 6.45
N ILE A 120 -4.43 11.47 5.45
CA ILE A 120 -4.19 10.10 5.00
C ILE A 120 -4.12 10.08 3.47
N TYR A 121 -3.20 9.28 2.93
CA TYR A 121 -3.11 9.02 1.50
C TYR A 121 -3.52 7.58 1.23
N ALA A 122 -4.15 7.34 0.09
CA ALA A 122 -4.42 6.00 -0.39
C ALA A 122 -3.50 5.67 -1.57
N PHE A 123 -3.05 4.43 -1.62
CA PHE A 123 -2.41 3.84 -2.79
C PHE A 123 -3.22 2.64 -3.23
N THR A 124 -3.73 2.69 -4.46
CA THR A 124 -4.54 1.63 -5.07
C THR A 124 -3.73 0.89 -6.12
N THR A 125 -3.81 -0.44 -6.10
CA THR A 125 -3.20 -1.30 -7.12
C THR A 125 -4.28 -2.02 -7.89
N THR A 126 -4.26 -1.91 -9.22
CA THR A 126 -5.21 -2.57 -10.11
C THR A 126 -4.62 -3.86 -10.66
N LYS A 127 -5.46 -4.75 -11.22
CA LYS A 127 -5.05 -6.02 -11.84
C LYS A 127 -4.42 -7.04 -10.88
N THR A 128 -4.68 -6.96 -9.58
CA THR A 128 -4.27 -8.02 -8.66
C THR A 128 -5.25 -9.20 -8.75
N SER A 129 -4.74 -10.42 -8.58
CA SER A 129 -5.51 -11.67 -8.64
C SER A 129 -6.10 -12.09 -7.29
N GLY A 130 -6.14 -11.18 -6.30
CA GLY A 130 -6.70 -11.43 -4.97
C GLY A 130 -8.13 -11.99 -5.07
N LYS A 131 -8.39 -13.10 -4.38
CA LYS A 131 -9.72 -13.73 -4.38
C LYS A 131 -10.76 -12.78 -3.76
N ALA A 132 -11.93 -12.70 -4.40
CA ALA A 132 -13.09 -11.96 -3.93
C ALA A 132 -13.51 -12.41 -2.52
#